data_AF-A0A2E2Y8D1-F1
#
_entry.id   AF-A0A2E2Y8D1-F1
#
_cell.length_a   1.000
_cell.length_b   1.000
_cell.length_c   1.000
_cell.angle_alpha   90.00
_cell.angle_beta   90.00
_cell.angle_gamma   90.00
#
_symmetry.space_group_name_H-M   'P 1'
#
loop_
_entity.id
_entity.type
_entity.pdbx_description
1 polymer ?
#
loop_
_entity_poly.entity_id
_entity_poly.type
_entity_poly.pdbx_seq_one_letter_code
_entity_poly.pdbx_strand_id
1 'polypeptide(L)'
;MLMAHLRVGYSMSDDSVWSRLGVPYVVPFDELDKLKTLMHQMQVELLTTIEALSVRLATVEGKMSILEKDMDRKSSSDNVFDFVSREELGIENVSLIETPQEYITEPETDEIRYVETGFAAPPPEEEEIIFDAIEDEDLEEEVMLSTPSSWASNIVGDIKSNGGSINQYWKRFGLIPREISPADKTQMLAELKQAMVTQGISKYNVNRMRHFYYFGTTEEGEEKYNAFIS
;
A
#
# COMPACT_ATOMS: atom_id res chain seq x y z
N MET A 1 -41.31 -51.44 42.31
CA MET A 1 -41.92 -52.05 41.11
C MET A 1 -42.49 -50.90 40.29
N LEU A 2 -41.83 -50.58 39.19
CA LEU A 2 -42.08 -49.45 38.30
C LEU A 2 -43.15 -49.81 37.25
N MET A 3 -43.78 -48.75 36.70
CA MET A 3 -44.51 -48.62 35.41
C MET A 3 -45.98 -48.22 35.60
N ALA A 4 -46.58 -47.30 34.87
CA ALA A 4 -46.15 -46.10 34.13
C ALA A 4 -47.46 -45.42 33.71
N HIS A 5 -47.59 -44.10 33.90
CA HIS A 5 -48.70 -43.33 33.37
C HIS A 5 -48.60 -43.24 31.85
N LEU A 6 -49.64 -43.71 31.14
CA LEU A 6 -49.89 -43.42 29.74
C LEU A 6 -50.19 -41.92 29.58
N ARG A 7 -49.19 -41.16 29.14
CA ARG A 7 -49.36 -39.78 28.67
C ARG A 7 -49.56 -39.86 27.15
N VAL A 8 -50.79 -39.70 26.70
CA VAL A 8 -51.12 -39.50 25.28
C VAL A 8 -50.56 -38.14 24.89
N GLY A 9 -49.41 -38.13 24.21
CA GLY A 9 -48.86 -36.96 23.57
C GLY A 9 -49.47 -36.82 22.18
N TYR A 10 -50.40 -35.90 22.01
CA TYR A 10 -50.74 -35.37 20.70
C TYR A 10 -49.54 -34.55 20.20
N SER A 11 -48.80 -35.04 19.20
CA SER A 11 -47.92 -34.18 18.41
C SER A 11 -48.78 -33.51 17.34
N MET A 12 -49.12 -32.23 17.54
CA MET A 12 -49.57 -31.39 16.43
C MET A 12 -48.33 -31.05 15.59
N SER A 13 -48.26 -31.62 14.40
CA SER A 13 -47.32 -31.19 13.37
C SER A 13 -47.82 -29.87 12.78
N ASP A 14 -47.03 -28.81 12.92
CA ASP A 14 -47.33 -27.41 12.56
C ASP A 14 -47.34 -27.12 11.03
N ASP A 15 -47.70 -28.09 10.19
CA ASP A 15 -47.65 -27.95 8.71
C ASP A 15 -49.03 -27.74 8.05
N SER A 16 -50.08 -27.43 8.81
CA SER A 16 -51.41 -27.17 8.25
C SER A 16 -51.63 -25.68 7.92
N VAL A 17 -51.43 -25.31 6.66
CA VAL A 17 -51.91 -24.03 6.12
C VAL A 17 -53.42 -24.15 5.84
N TRP A 18 -54.23 -23.47 6.65
CA TRP A 18 -55.69 -23.51 6.56
C TRP A 18 -56.19 -22.76 5.31
N SER A 19 -56.73 -23.50 4.34
CA SER A 19 -57.52 -22.92 3.24
C SER A 19 -59.01 -22.83 3.63
N ARG A 20 -59.68 -21.77 3.17
CA ARG A 20 -61.01 -21.27 3.60
C ARG A 20 -62.24 -22.19 3.43
N LEU A 21 -62.06 -23.48 3.13
CA LEU A 21 -63.16 -24.43 2.95
C LEU A 21 -62.79 -25.79 3.55
N GLY A 22 -62.60 -25.85 4.88
CA GLY A 22 -62.88 -27.02 5.75
C GLY A 22 -62.30 -28.40 5.42
N VAL A 23 -61.51 -28.57 4.38
CA VAL A 23 -60.86 -29.82 4.00
C VAL A 23 -59.35 -29.56 4.08
N PRO A 24 -58.61 -30.31 4.91
CA PRO A 24 -57.16 -30.15 4.98
C PRO A 24 -56.59 -30.46 3.60
N TYR A 25 -56.10 -29.42 2.91
CA TYR A 25 -55.31 -29.60 1.70
C TYR A 25 -53.95 -30.14 2.13
N VAL A 26 -53.83 -31.47 2.14
CA VAL A 26 -52.55 -32.13 2.34
C VAL A 26 -51.79 -31.97 1.03
N VAL A 27 -50.78 -31.11 1.02
CA VAL A 27 -49.86 -30.97 -0.12
C VAL A 27 -49.30 -32.38 -0.40
N PRO A 28 -49.49 -32.93 -1.60
CA PRO A 28 -48.91 -34.22 -1.96
C PRO A 28 -47.41 -34.21 -1.69
N PHE A 29 -46.86 -35.29 -1.11
CA PHE A 29 -45.42 -35.38 -0.81
C PHE A 29 -44.54 -35.06 -2.03
N ASP A 30 -44.99 -35.45 -3.23
CA ASP A 30 -44.31 -35.14 -4.49
C ASP A 30 -44.24 -33.64 -4.83
N GLU A 31 -45.23 -32.84 -4.40
CA GLU A 31 -45.21 -31.38 -4.58
C GLU A 31 -44.27 -30.70 -3.56
N LEU A 32 -44.21 -31.24 -2.35
CA LEU A 32 -43.31 -30.75 -1.30
C LEU A 32 -41.84 -31.03 -1.65
N ASP A 33 -41.53 -32.20 -2.21
CA ASP A 33 -40.16 -32.54 -2.63
C ASP A 33 -39.73 -31.76 -3.88
N LYS A 34 -40.65 -31.49 -4.81
CA LYS A 34 -40.40 -30.55 -5.92
C LYS A 34 -40.10 -29.15 -5.41
N LEU A 35 -40.87 -28.65 -4.42
CA LEU A 35 -40.64 -27.34 -3.84
C LEU A 35 -39.30 -27.25 -3.11
N LYS A 36 -38.92 -28.27 -2.34
CA LYS A 36 -37.60 -28.36 -1.69
C LYS A 36 -36.46 -28.37 -2.71
N THR A 37 -36.60 -29.12 -3.79
CA THR A 37 -35.60 -29.18 -4.87
C THR A 37 -35.45 -27.81 -5.52
N LEU A 38 -36.56 -27.13 -5.80
CA LEU A 38 -36.56 -25.81 -6.41
C LEU A 38 -35.97 -24.74 -5.47
N MET A 39 -36.29 -24.79 -4.18
CA MET A 39 -35.67 -23.95 -3.15
C MET A 39 -34.15 -24.19 -3.06
N HIS A 40 -33.72 -25.45 -3.07
CA HIS A 40 -32.30 -25.78 -3.01
C HIS A 40 -31.57 -25.29 -4.27
N GLN A 41 -32.16 -25.49 -5.45
CA GLN A 41 -31.62 -24.97 -6.70
C GLN A 41 -31.51 -23.44 -6.68
N MET A 42 -32.55 -22.73 -6.22
CA MET A 42 -32.50 -21.28 -6.04
C MET A 42 -31.41 -20.84 -5.06
N GLN A 43 -31.20 -21.57 -3.96
CA GLN A 43 -30.11 -21.26 -3.02
C GLN A 43 -28.74 -21.40 -3.68
N VAL A 44 -28.53 -22.46 -4.45
CA VAL A 44 -27.27 -22.67 -5.17
C VAL A 44 -27.05 -21.58 -6.22
N GLU A 45 -28.07 -21.22 -6.99
CA GLU A 45 -28.00 -20.13 -7.98
C GLU A 45 -27.72 -18.77 -7.30
N LEU A 46 -28.33 -18.49 -6.15
CA LEU A 46 -28.06 -17.27 -5.39
C LEU A 46 -26.62 -17.25 -4.84
N LEU A 47 -26.12 -18.35 -4.29
CA LEU A 47 -24.75 -18.41 -3.75
C LEU A 47 -23.71 -18.24 -4.86
N THR A 48 -23.90 -18.92 -5.98
CA THR A 48 -23.01 -18.80 -7.15
C THR A 48 -23.01 -17.40 -7.76
N THR A 49 -24.17 -16.73 -7.81
CA THR A 49 -24.24 -15.32 -8.26
C THR A 49 -23.56 -14.36 -7.28
N ILE A 50 -23.68 -14.60 -5.96
CA ILE A 50 -22.96 -13.83 -4.94
C ILE A 50 -21.45 -13.98 -5.12
N GLU A 51 -20.94 -15.21 -5.27
CA GLU A 51 -19.52 -15.46 -5.51
C GLU A 51 -19.00 -14.74 -6.76
N ALA A 52 -19.75 -14.81 -7.86
CA ALA A 52 -19.40 -14.10 -9.10
C ALA A 52 -19.37 -12.57 -8.91
N LEU A 53 -20.31 -12.01 -8.13
CA LEU A 53 -20.32 -10.59 -7.81
C LEU A 53 -19.14 -10.19 -6.90
N SER A 54 -18.78 -11.01 -5.92
CA SER A 54 -17.62 -10.77 -5.05
C SER A 54 -16.31 -10.73 -5.83
N VAL A 55 -16.11 -11.64 -6.79
CA VAL A 55 -14.92 -11.64 -7.67
C VAL A 55 -14.87 -10.38 -8.53
N ARG A 56 -16.01 -9.96 -9.08
CA ARG A 56 -16.09 -8.71 -9.86
C ARG A 56 -15.80 -7.48 -9.01
N LEU A 57 -16.30 -7.43 -7.77
CA LEU A 57 -16.03 -6.34 -6.84
C LEU A 57 -14.53 -6.24 -6.53
N ALA A 58 -13.89 -7.36 -6.17
CA ALA A 58 -12.44 -7.40 -5.92
C ALA A 58 -11.63 -6.92 -7.14
N THR A 59 -12.08 -7.25 -8.36
CA THR A 59 -11.44 -6.78 -9.60
C THR A 59 -11.58 -5.27 -9.77
N VAL A 60 -12.76 -4.70 -9.47
CA VAL A 60 -13.02 -3.26 -9.55
C VAL A 60 -12.21 -2.51 -8.49
N GLU A 61 -12.17 -3.00 -7.26
CA GLU A 61 -11.36 -2.44 -6.18
C GLU A 61 -9.87 -2.44 -6.53
N GLY A 62 -9.37 -3.53 -7.13
CA GLY A 62 -8.00 -3.61 -7.63
C GLY A 62 -7.70 -2.57 -8.71
N LYS A 63 -8.62 -2.38 -9.68
CA LYS A 63 -8.49 -1.34 -10.72
C LYS A 63 -8.53 0.07 -10.15
N MET A 64 -9.40 0.33 -9.17
CA MET A 64 -9.50 1.63 -8.47
C MET A 64 -8.18 1.97 -7.76
N SER A 65 -7.59 1.01 -7.06
CA SER A 65 -6.29 1.19 -6.37
C SER A 65 -5.15 1.53 -7.34
N ILE A 66 -5.14 0.95 -8.54
CA ILE A 66 -4.16 1.30 -9.58
C ILE A 66 -4.40 2.73 -10.07
N LEU A 67 -5.66 3.09 -10.35
CA LEU A 67 -6.02 4.40 -10.85
C LEU A 67 -5.67 5.53 -9.85
N GLU A 68 -5.93 5.30 -8.55
CA GLU A 68 -5.56 6.23 -7.48
C GLU A 68 -4.05 6.46 -7.45
N LYS A 69 -3.24 5.40 -7.58
CA LYS A 69 -1.77 5.51 -7.64
C LYS A 69 -1.29 6.29 -8.86
N ASP A 70 -1.94 6.15 -10.01
CA ASP A 70 -1.55 6.87 -11.23
C ASP A 70 -2.00 8.33 -11.21
N MET A 71 -3.16 8.63 -10.64
CA MET A 71 -3.61 10.00 -10.39
C MET A 71 -2.68 10.72 -9.43
N ASP A 72 -2.27 10.02 -8.37
CA ASP A 72 -1.27 10.48 -7.41
C ASP A 72 0.06 10.85 -8.09
N ARG A 73 0.54 10.03 -9.03
CA ARG A 73 1.75 10.34 -9.81
C ARG A 73 1.57 11.57 -10.68
N LYS A 74 0.44 11.69 -11.39
CA LYS A 74 0.20 12.78 -12.34
C LYS A 74 -0.01 14.14 -11.68
N SER A 75 -0.56 14.17 -10.46
CA SER A 75 -0.68 15.42 -9.67
C SER A 75 0.64 15.88 -9.04
N SER A 76 1.74 15.14 -9.21
CA SER A 76 3.04 15.43 -8.56
C SER A 76 4.16 15.92 -9.48
N SER A 77 3.92 16.14 -10.78
CA SER A 77 5.03 16.25 -11.74
C SER A 77 5.10 17.46 -12.67
N ASP A 78 4.20 18.45 -12.59
CA ASP A 78 4.19 19.51 -13.64
C ASP A 78 5.00 20.77 -13.33
N ASN A 79 5.59 20.92 -12.14
CA ASN A 79 6.40 22.10 -11.81
C ASN A 79 7.88 21.74 -11.59
N VAL A 80 8.72 22.13 -12.56
CA VAL A 80 10.19 22.03 -12.48
C VAL A 80 10.76 22.76 -11.24
N PHE A 81 10.05 23.78 -10.75
CA PHE A 81 10.41 24.54 -9.54
C PHE A 81 10.20 23.78 -8.22
N ASP A 82 9.58 22.59 -8.23
CA ASP A 82 9.54 21.70 -7.06
C ASP A 82 10.87 20.95 -6.85
N PHE A 83 11.75 20.93 -7.86
CA PHE A 83 13.01 20.17 -7.85
C PHE A 83 14.26 21.05 -7.73
N VAL A 84 14.20 22.27 -8.26
CA VAL A 84 15.31 23.22 -8.28
C VAL A 84 14.76 24.61 -7.95
N SER A 85 15.36 25.29 -6.97
CA SER A 85 14.94 26.65 -6.63
C SER A 85 15.28 27.61 -7.77
N ARG A 86 14.54 28.73 -7.90
CA ARG A 86 14.78 29.71 -8.98
C ARG A 86 16.18 30.31 -8.89
N GLU A 87 16.68 30.41 -7.67
CA GLU A 87 17.99 30.93 -7.32
C GLU A 87 19.11 30.00 -7.83
N GLU A 88 18.91 28.67 -7.77
CA GLU A 88 19.87 27.67 -8.21
C GLU A 88 19.92 27.54 -9.75
N LEU A 89 18.84 27.94 -10.44
CA LEU A 89 18.81 28.09 -11.90
C LEU A 89 19.34 29.45 -12.39
N GLY A 90 19.84 30.31 -11.50
CA GLY A 90 20.31 31.65 -11.86
C GLY A 90 19.19 32.60 -12.32
N ILE A 91 17.93 32.29 -12.00
CA ILE A 91 16.76 33.14 -12.29
C ILE A 91 16.59 34.11 -11.12
N GLU A 92 17.58 34.97 -10.91
CA GLU A 92 17.53 36.01 -9.90
C GLU A 92 16.74 37.21 -10.45
N ASN A 93 15.58 37.50 -9.86
CA ASN A 93 14.79 38.73 -10.04
C ASN A 93 14.42 39.11 -11.48
N VAL A 94 13.60 38.30 -12.16
CA VAL A 94 12.68 38.87 -13.16
C VAL A 94 11.49 39.45 -12.41
N SER A 95 11.60 40.73 -12.03
CA SER A 95 10.44 41.54 -11.70
C SER A 95 9.41 41.35 -12.82
N LEU A 96 8.20 40.89 -12.47
CA LEU A 96 7.02 40.88 -13.33
C LEU A 96 6.71 42.31 -13.77
N ILE A 97 7.46 42.81 -14.74
CA ILE A 97 7.04 43.93 -15.59
C ILE A 97 6.53 43.24 -16.84
N GLU A 98 5.20 43.22 -16.96
CA GLU A 98 4.49 42.96 -18.20
C GLU A 98 5.18 43.72 -19.33
N THR A 99 5.89 43.01 -20.20
CA THR A 99 6.31 43.52 -21.49
C THR A 99 5.81 42.56 -22.56
N PRO A 100 5.20 43.10 -23.64
CA PRO A 100 4.44 42.32 -24.59
C PRO A 100 5.37 41.40 -25.39
N GLN A 101 4.86 40.22 -25.70
CA GLN A 101 5.50 39.19 -26.53
C GLN A 101 6.25 39.80 -27.73
N GLU A 102 7.57 39.83 -27.66
CA GLU A 102 8.41 39.91 -28.86
C GLU A 102 8.62 38.49 -29.39
N TYR A 103 8.30 38.35 -30.67
CA TYR A 103 8.32 37.13 -31.44
C TYR A 103 9.68 36.43 -31.34
N ILE A 104 9.65 35.15 -30.97
CA ILE A 104 10.81 34.26 -31.08
C ILE A 104 11.18 34.20 -32.56
N THR A 105 12.32 34.78 -32.91
CA THR A 105 12.94 34.61 -34.23
C THR A 105 13.54 33.20 -34.26
N GLU A 106 13.21 32.43 -35.28
CA GLU A 106 13.75 31.09 -35.51
C GLU A 106 15.28 31.12 -35.50
N PRO A 107 15.97 30.31 -34.67
CA PRO A 107 17.41 30.16 -34.81
C PRO A 107 17.72 29.39 -36.11
N GLU A 108 18.62 29.95 -36.91
CA GLU A 108 19.17 29.35 -38.11
C GLU A 108 19.61 27.90 -37.86
N THR A 109 19.25 27.04 -38.80
CA THR A 109 19.50 25.60 -38.76
C THR A 109 20.99 25.30 -38.74
N ASP A 110 21.53 24.93 -37.58
CA ASP A 110 22.82 24.25 -37.49
C ASP A 110 22.72 22.87 -38.15
N GLU A 111 23.67 22.62 -39.05
CA GLU A 111 23.81 21.46 -39.91
C GLU A 111 23.86 20.15 -39.09
N ILE A 112 22.78 19.35 -39.13
CA ILE A 112 22.71 18.06 -38.45
C ILE A 112 23.70 17.08 -39.11
N ARG A 113 24.82 16.82 -38.44
CA ARG A 113 25.74 15.73 -38.83
C ARG A 113 25.29 14.42 -38.22
N TYR A 114 24.86 13.49 -39.06
CA TYR A 114 24.52 12.12 -38.67
C TYR A 114 25.80 11.33 -38.35
N VAL A 115 25.84 10.69 -37.19
CA VAL A 115 26.90 9.74 -36.82
C VAL A 115 26.41 8.33 -37.21
N GLU A 116 27.01 7.74 -38.24
CA GLU A 116 26.62 6.42 -38.80
C GLU A 116 27.06 5.20 -37.97
N THR A 117 27.78 5.39 -36.86
CA THR A 117 28.29 4.28 -36.06
C THR A 117 27.50 4.11 -34.78
N GLY A 118 26.64 3.09 -34.73
CA GLY A 118 25.90 2.70 -33.54
C GLY A 118 26.81 2.25 -32.39
N PHE A 119 26.31 2.43 -31.16
CA PHE A 119 26.97 1.94 -29.95
C PHE A 119 26.92 0.41 -29.90
N ALA A 120 28.09 -0.23 -29.94
CA ALA A 120 28.24 -1.66 -29.65
C ALA A 120 28.65 -1.84 -28.19
N ALA A 121 27.84 -2.55 -27.41
CA ALA A 121 28.15 -2.89 -26.03
C ALA A 121 29.21 -4.01 -25.99
N PRO A 122 30.22 -3.92 -25.10
CA PRO A 122 31.18 -5.01 -24.91
C PRO A 122 30.47 -6.24 -24.29
N PRO A 123 30.90 -7.47 -24.62
CA PRO A 123 30.31 -8.69 -24.07
C PRO A 123 30.57 -8.80 -22.55
N PRO A 124 29.65 -9.42 -21.79
CA PRO A 124 29.83 -9.59 -20.35
C PRO A 124 30.97 -10.57 -20.07
N GLU A 125 31.87 -10.20 -19.16
CA GLU A 125 32.90 -11.09 -18.62
C GLU A 125 32.25 -12.06 -17.61
N GLU A 126 32.53 -13.36 -17.76
CA GLU A 126 32.08 -14.39 -16.82
C GLU A 126 32.97 -14.35 -15.57
N GLU A 127 32.46 -13.80 -14.47
CA GLU A 127 33.11 -13.91 -13.16
C GLU A 127 32.80 -15.30 -12.54
N GLU A 128 33.83 -16.12 -12.38
CA GLU A 128 33.76 -17.39 -11.64
C GLU A 128 33.46 -17.12 -10.15
N ILE A 129 32.31 -17.62 -9.67
CA ILE A 129 31.93 -17.55 -8.26
C ILE A 129 32.75 -18.59 -7.48
N ILE A 130 33.78 -18.14 -6.77
CA ILE A 130 34.52 -18.95 -5.79
C ILE A 130 33.74 -18.90 -4.46
N PHE A 131 33.20 -20.05 -4.02
CA PHE A 131 32.66 -20.21 -2.67
C PHE A 131 33.81 -20.57 -1.71
N ASP A 132 34.42 -19.57 -1.10
CA ASP A 132 35.25 -19.80 0.10
C ASP A 132 34.36 -19.70 1.34
N ALA A 133 34.41 -20.76 2.16
CA ALA A 133 33.76 -20.82 3.46
C ALA A 133 34.43 -19.82 4.41
N ILE A 134 33.69 -18.80 4.83
CA ILE A 134 34.14 -17.81 5.81
C ILE A 134 33.54 -18.16 7.17
N GLU A 135 34.42 -18.19 8.16
CA GLU A 135 34.23 -18.56 9.56
C GLU A 135 33.20 -17.68 10.30
N ASP A 136 32.51 -18.30 11.25
CA ASP A 136 31.38 -17.81 12.07
C ASP A 136 31.73 -16.67 13.06
N GLU A 137 32.26 -15.53 12.62
CA GLU A 137 32.52 -14.38 13.52
C GLU A 137 31.79 -13.07 13.15
N ASP A 138 31.18 -12.98 11.96
CA ASP A 138 30.39 -11.79 11.52
C ASP A 138 28.86 -11.95 11.70
N LEU A 139 28.39 -13.06 12.27
CA LEU A 139 26.98 -13.42 12.33
C LEU A 139 26.14 -12.56 13.30
N GLU A 140 26.75 -11.76 14.16
CA GLU A 140 26.01 -10.91 15.12
C GLU A 140 25.60 -9.55 14.55
N GLU A 141 26.33 -8.99 13.58
CA GLU A 141 26.01 -7.68 12.98
C GLU A 141 24.96 -7.79 11.86
N GLU A 142 24.94 -8.90 11.12
CA GLU A 142 23.99 -9.09 10.01
C GLU A 142 22.55 -9.40 10.50
N VAL A 143 22.41 -10.01 11.69
CA VAL A 143 21.10 -10.28 12.30
C VAL A 143 20.39 -8.99 12.71
N MET A 144 21.12 -7.93 13.03
CA MET A 144 20.57 -6.63 13.45
C MET A 144 19.85 -5.88 12.30
N LEU A 145 20.06 -6.28 11.04
CA LEU A 145 19.38 -5.74 9.86
C LEU A 145 18.46 -6.76 9.16
N SER A 146 18.09 -7.84 9.84
CA SER A 146 17.35 -8.94 9.19
C SER A 146 15.82 -8.80 9.22
N THR A 147 15.25 -8.00 10.13
CA THR A 147 13.79 -7.95 10.32
C THR A 147 13.18 -6.54 10.23
N PRO A 148 11.93 -6.43 9.74
CA PRO A 148 11.16 -5.19 9.75
C PRO A 148 11.09 -4.48 11.11
N SER A 149 11.04 -5.25 12.20
CA SER A 149 11.00 -4.73 13.57
C SER A 149 12.35 -4.12 14.00
N SER A 150 13.45 -4.77 13.65
CA SER A 150 14.80 -4.24 13.92
C SER A 150 15.05 -2.95 13.17
N TRP A 151 14.64 -2.87 11.90
CA TRP A 151 14.69 -1.65 11.10
C TRP A 151 13.92 -0.49 11.72
N ALA A 152 12.69 -0.74 12.18
CA ALA A 152 11.90 0.27 12.88
C ALA A 152 12.61 0.74 14.16
N SER A 153 13.21 -0.17 14.90
CA SER A 153 13.98 0.14 16.12
C SER A 153 15.24 0.96 15.83
N ASN A 154 15.95 0.66 14.73
CA ASN A 154 17.12 1.41 14.28
C ASN A 154 16.74 2.84 13.88
N ILE A 155 15.63 3.01 13.16
CA ILE A 155 15.08 4.34 12.84
C ILE A 155 14.75 5.11 14.13
N VAL A 156 14.14 4.46 15.12
CA VAL A 156 13.86 5.10 16.41
C VAL A 156 15.15 5.48 17.14
N GLY A 157 16.17 4.63 17.10
CA GLY A 157 17.50 4.92 17.64
C GLY A 157 18.13 6.15 16.99
N ASP A 158 18.08 6.22 15.66
CA ASP A 158 18.58 7.35 14.86
C ASP A 158 17.86 8.66 15.21
N ILE A 159 16.53 8.63 15.37
CA ILE A 159 15.75 9.80 15.81
C ILE A 159 16.21 10.26 17.21
N LYS A 160 16.53 9.32 18.11
CA LYS A 160 17.01 9.65 19.47
C LYS A 160 18.40 10.27 19.46
N SER A 161 19.30 9.74 18.63
CA SER A 161 20.70 10.21 18.60
C SER A 161 20.84 11.53 17.85
N ASN A 162 20.14 11.68 16.73
CA ASN A 162 20.33 12.80 15.80
C ASN A 162 19.27 13.90 15.94
N GLY A 163 18.33 13.75 16.88
CA GLY A 163 17.21 14.69 17.08
C GLY A 163 16.12 14.58 16.01
N GLY A 164 16.33 13.75 14.99
CA GLY A 164 15.34 13.45 13.97
C GLY A 164 15.90 12.54 12.88
N SER A 165 15.03 12.08 12.00
CA SER A 165 15.39 11.19 10.89
C SER A 165 14.50 11.43 9.66
N ILE A 166 15.08 11.27 8.47
CA ILE A 166 14.40 11.49 7.19
C ILE A 166 14.26 10.19 6.42
N ASN A 167 13.04 9.86 5.99
CA ASN A 167 12.72 8.60 5.33
C ASN A 167 13.60 8.26 4.11
N GLN A 168 14.00 9.28 3.35
CA GLN A 168 14.86 9.10 2.17
C GLN A 168 16.28 8.67 2.54
N TYR A 169 16.75 9.00 3.75
CA TYR A 169 18.11 8.69 4.18
C TYR A 169 18.23 7.35 4.90
N TRP A 170 17.12 6.70 5.27
CA TRP A 170 17.16 5.42 5.99
C TRP A 170 17.96 4.33 5.27
N LYS A 171 17.85 4.24 3.95
CA LYS A 171 18.67 3.31 3.14
C LYS A 171 20.14 3.72 3.07
N ARG A 172 20.39 5.03 3.01
CA ARG A 172 21.75 5.59 2.87
C ARG A 172 22.54 5.42 4.16
N PHE A 173 21.88 5.58 5.31
CA PHE A 173 22.48 5.42 6.63
C PHE A 173 22.42 3.98 7.16
N GLY A 174 22.00 3.03 6.33
CA GLY A 174 21.95 1.61 6.72
C GLY A 174 20.93 1.29 7.81
N LEU A 175 19.95 2.17 8.07
CA LEU A 175 18.87 1.90 9.03
C LEU A 175 17.92 0.82 8.51
N ILE A 176 17.78 0.75 7.17
CA ILE A 176 17.03 -0.28 6.45
C ILE A 176 17.86 -0.79 5.26
N PRO A 177 17.62 -2.02 4.78
CA PRO A 177 18.32 -2.56 3.62
C PRO A 177 18.05 -1.76 2.34
N ARG A 178 18.99 -1.82 1.39
CA ARG A 178 18.85 -1.17 0.07
C ARG A 178 17.69 -1.75 -0.72
N GLU A 179 17.52 -3.06 -0.66
CA GLU A 179 16.44 -3.81 -1.28
C GLU A 179 15.51 -4.34 -0.20
N ILE A 180 14.23 -3.97 -0.26
CA ILE A 180 13.22 -4.43 0.68
C ILE A 180 11.97 -4.82 -0.11
N SER A 181 11.33 -5.91 0.29
CA SER A 181 10.06 -6.30 -0.33
C SER A 181 8.95 -5.30 0.05
N PRO A 182 7.90 -5.15 -0.78
CA PRO A 182 6.75 -4.32 -0.42
C PRO A 182 6.05 -4.76 0.87
N ALA A 183 6.04 -6.07 1.16
CA ALA A 183 5.45 -6.63 2.37
C ALA A 183 6.25 -6.21 3.62
N ASP A 184 7.57 -6.39 3.58
CA ASP A 184 8.47 -6.05 4.70
C ASP A 184 8.48 -4.55 4.97
N LYS A 185 8.45 -3.74 3.91
CA LYS A 185 8.31 -2.28 4.03
C LYS A 185 7.03 -1.91 4.76
N THR A 186 5.92 -2.57 4.42
CA THR A 186 4.62 -2.29 5.04
C THR A 186 4.63 -2.68 6.52
N GLN A 187 5.22 -3.82 6.85
CA GLN A 187 5.37 -4.26 8.24
C GLN A 187 6.26 -3.29 9.05
N MET A 188 7.43 -2.91 8.53
CA MET A 188 8.34 -1.96 9.20
C MET A 188 7.67 -0.61 9.46
N LEU A 189 6.87 -0.11 8.51
CA LEU A 189 6.11 1.14 8.71
C LEU A 189 5.00 0.99 9.76
N ALA A 190 4.37 -0.18 9.87
CA ALA A 190 3.39 -0.44 10.91
C ALA A 190 4.03 -0.47 12.30
N GLU A 191 5.18 -1.15 12.44
CA GLU A 191 5.98 -1.17 13.66
C GLU A 191 6.45 0.25 14.05
N LEU A 192 6.95 1.02 13.08
CA LEU A 192 7.34 2.40 13.31
C LEU A 192 6.15 3.26 13.76
N LYS A 193 4.96 3.06 13.18
CA LYS A 193 3.74 3.78 13.60
C LYS A 193 3.34 3.42 15.04
N GLN A 194 3.52 2.17 15.45
CA GLN A 194 3.31 1.78 16.85
C GLN A 194 4.35 2.41 17.78
N ALA A 195 5.62 2.47 17.36
CA ALA A 195 6.67 3.18 18.08
C ALA A 195 6.38 4.68 18.19
N MET A 196 5.79 5.29 17.16
CA MET A 196 5.39 6.70 17.18
C MET A 196 4.36 6.99 18.27
N VAL A 197 3.34 6.15 18.41
CA VAL A 197 2.31 6.32 19.44
C VAL A 197 2.87 6.08 20.84
N THR A 198 3.73 5.08 21.00
CA THR A 198 4.24 4.67 22.32
C THR A 198 5.39 5.55 22.84
N GLN A 199 6.23 6.08 21.95
CA GLN A 199 7.43 6.83 22.30
C GLN A 199 7.31 8.34 22.05
N GLY A 200 6.16 8.82 21.55
CA GLY A 200 5.93 10.26 21.31
C GLY A 200 6.71 10.80 20.11
N ILE A 201 6.87 9.99 19.07
CA ILE A 201 7.51 10.42 17.81
C ILE A 201 6.43 11.01 16.92
N SER A 202 6.62 12.26 16.53
CA SER A 202 5.79 12.97 15.57
C SER A 202 6.40 12.91 14.17
N LYS A 203 5.53 13.09 13.17
CA LYS A 203 5.90 13.12 11.76
C LYS A 203 5.58 14.50 11.18
N TYR A 204 6.57 15.16 10.61
CA TYR A 204 6.44 16.37 9.82
C TYR A 204 6.58 16.03 8.33
N ASN A 205 5.60 16.45 7.53
CA ASN A 205 5.62 16.22 6.09
C ASN A 205 6.33 17.40 5.42
N VAL A 206 7.63 17.23 5.11
CA VAL A 206 8.43 18.24 4.39
C VAL A 206 7.90 18.44 2.97
N ASN A 207 7.60 17.34 2.29
CA ASN A 207 6.84 17.33 1.05
C ASN A 207 6.09 15.99 0.93
N ARG A 208 5.51 15.72 -0.24
CA ARG A 208 4.75 14.49 -0.49
C ARG A 208 5.56 13.21 -0.28
N MET A 209 6.85 13.21 -0.60
CA MET A 209 7.73 12.03 -0.59
C MET A 209 8.74 12.03 0.56
N ARG A 210 8.95 13.18 1.19
CA ARG A 210 9.94 13.41 2.25
C ARG A 210 9.24 13.66 3.56
N HIS A 211 9.57 12.83 4.53
CA HIS A 211 8.98 12.86 5.86
C HIS A 211 10.10 12.90 6.89
N PHE A 212 9.95 13.82 7.83
CA PHE A 212 10.85 14.00 8.96
C PHE A 212 10.17 13.46 10.22
N TYR A 213 10.88 12.63 10.96
CA TYR A 213 10.42 11.99 12.19
C TYR A 213 11.26 12.52 13.36
N TYR A 214 10.61 12.91 14.44
CA TYR A 214 11.25 13.57 15.59
C TYR A 214 10.47 13.33 16.87
N PHE A 215 11.12 13.47 18.03
CA PHE A 215 10.42 13.48 19.32
C PHE A 215 9.82 14.86 19.58
N GLY A 216 8.52 14.94 19.85
CA GLY A 216 7.86 16.21 20.13
C GLY A 216 6.40 16.25 19.68
N THR A 217 5.81 17.44 19.72
CA THR A 217 4.44 17.68 19.24
C THR A 217 4.44 18.03 17.76
N THR A 218 3.30 17.85 17.09
CA THR A 218 3.15 18.13 15.65
C THR A 218 3.43 19.59 15.27
N GLU A 219 3.28 20.51 16.20
CA GLU A 219 3.48 21.96 16.01
C GLU A 219 4.96 22.33 15.89
N GLU A 220 5.85 21.58 16.55
CA GLU A 220 7.30 21.82 16.56
C GLU A 220 8.01 21.28 15.29
N GLY A 221 7.27 20.67 14.38
CA GLY A 221 7.83 19.89 13.27
C GLY A 221 8.68 20.70 12.30
N GLU A 222 8.24 21.90 11.94
CA GLU A 222 8.96 22.77 11.01
C GLU A 222 10.24 23.33 11.65
N GLU A 223 10.18 23.78 12.91
CA GLU A 223 11.33 24.28 13.65
C GLU A 223 12.39 23.21 13.83
N LYS A 224 12.00 22.00 14.28
CA LYS A 224 12.92 20.87 14.45
C LYS A 224 13.52 20.39 13.15
N TYR A 225 12.74 20.42 12.07
CA TYR A 225 13.24 20.08 10.76
C TYR A 225 14.29 21.10 10.29
N ASN A 226 14.02 22.40 10.44
CA ASN A 226 14.97 23.46 10.08
C ASN A 226 16.26 23.39 10.92
N ALA A 227 16.14 23.08 12.21
CA ALA A 227 17.30 22.86 13.08
C ALA A 227 18.11 21.61 12.71
N PHE A 228 17.46 20.57 12.17
CA PHE A 228 18.12 19.34 11.73
C PHE A 228 18.89 19.48 10.41
N ILE A 229 18.41 20.34 9.49
CA ILE A 229 19.05 20.55 8.18
C ILE A 229 20.06 21.70 8.15
N SER A 230 20.10 22.52 9.21
CA SER A 230 21.05 23.63 9.36
C SER A 230 22.42 23.16 9.83
#